data_AF-A0A8T1SLN0-F1
#
_entry.id   AF-A0A8T1SLN0-F1
#
_cell.length_a   1.000
_cell.length_b   1.000
_cell.length_c   1.000
_cell.angle_alpha   90.00
_cell.angle_beta   90.00
_cell.angle_gamma   90.00
#
_symmetry.space_group_name_H-M   'P 1'
#
loop_
_entity.id
_entity.type
_entity.pdbx_description
1 polymer ?
#
loop_
_entity_poly.entity_id
_entity_poly.type
_entity_poly.pdbx_seq_one_letter_code
_entity_poly.pdbx_strand_id
1 'polypeptide(L)'
;GLTGKIIKAILDGGFEISALQLFNMERANVEEFYEIYKGVVAEYAEMVTELCSGPCIALEIRQLDPQNVFRDFCGPSDPEIARHLRPGTLRAIFGKNKIQNAVHCTDLPEDGLLEVQYFFKILDN
;
A
#
# COMPACT_ATOMS: atom_id res chain seq x y z
N GLY A 1 -11.38 1.10 -13.05
CA GLY A 1 -10.38 1.07 -11.96
C GLY A 1 -9.17 1.92 -12.31
N LEU A 2 -8.32 2.24 -11.33
CA LEU A 2 -7.09 3.04 -11.52
C LEU A 2 -5.80 2.20 -11.55
N THR A 3 -5.90 0.89 -11.31
CA THR A 3 -4.79 -0.06 -11.20
C THR A 3 -3.74 0.09 -12.30
N GLY A 4 -4.14 0.07 -13.58
CA GLY A 4 -3.19 0.17 -14.68
C GLY A 4 -2.41 1.50 -14.70
N LYS A 5 -3.02 2.59 -14.25
CA LYS A 5 -2.35 3.89 -14.12
C LYS A 5 -1.35 3.90 -12.97
N ILE A 6 -1.70 3.28 -11.84
CA ILE A 6 -0.82 3.16 -10.67
C ILE A 6 0.38 2.28 -11.01
N ILE A 7 0.17 1.10 -11.60
CA ILE A 7 1.26 0.21 -12.03
C ILE A 7 2.18 0.93 -13.02
N LYS A 8 1.61 1.62 -14.02
CA LYS A 8 2.40 2.41 -14.95
C LYS A 8 3.23 3.48 -14.23
N ALA A 9 2.64 4.22 -13.29
CA ALA A 9 3.36 5.23 -12.53
C ALA A 9 4.51 4.65 -11.71
N ILE A 10 4.33 3.47 -11.10
CA ILE A 10 5.39 2.76 -10.36
C ILE A 10 6.55 2.40 -11.30
N LEU A 11 6.27 1.83 -12.46
CA LEU A 11 7.30 1.45 -13.44
C LEU A 11 8.02 2.67 -14.02
N ASP A 12 7.27 3.72 -14.40
CA ASP A 12 7.83 4.99 -14.88
C ASP A 12 8.67 5.69 -13.79
N GLY A 13 8.35 5.45 -12.51
CA GLY A 13 9.11 5.91 -11.34
C GLY A 13 10.41 5.15 -11.09
N GLY A 14 10.76 4.18 -11.94
CA GLY A 14 12.02 3.44 -11.88
C GLY A 14 12.03 2.27 -10.87
N PHE A 15 10.86 1.87 -10.38
CA PHE A 15 10.73 0.69 -9.52
C PHE A 15 10.48 -0.57 -10.35
N GLU A 16 10.96 -1.71 -9.84
CA GLU A 16 10.67 -3.02 -10.42
C GLU A 16 9.56 -3.70 -9.63
N ILE A 17 8.61 -4.32 -10.33
CA ILE A 17 7.57 -5.17 -9.73
C ILE A 17 7.98 -6.62 -9.99
N SER A 18 8.34 -7.35 -8.93
CA SER A 18 8.80 -8.73 -9.05
C SER A 18 7.71 -9.78 -8.86
N ALA A 19 6.63 -9.42 -8.17
CA ALA A 19 5.44 -10.24 -8.03
C ALA A 19 4.19 -9.34 -7.98
N LEU A 20 3.07 -9.86 -8.49
CA LEU A 20 1.77 -9.19 -8.49
C LEU A 20 0.67 -10.23 -8.37
N GLN A 21 -0.25 -10.03 -7.43
CA GLN A 21 -1.40 -10.93 -7.28
C GLN A 21 -2.64 -10.19 -6.75
N LEU A 22 -3.81 -10.65 -7.19
CA LEU A 22 -5.12 -10.18 -6.75
C LEU A 22 -5.58 -11.01 -5.55
N PHE A 23 -5.98 -10.35 -4.46
CA PHE A 23 -6.49 -10.98 -3.25
C PHE A 23 -7.90 -10.46 -2.92
N ASN A 24 -8.75 -11.34 -2.42
CA ASN A 24 -9.95 -10.96 -1.69
C ASN A 24 -9.69 -11.30 -0.22
N MET A 25 -9.47 -10.29 0.61
CA MET A 25 -9.00 -10.50 1.97
C MET A 25 -10.14 -10.85 2.91
N GLU A 26 -9.99 -11.93 3.68
CA GLU A 26 -10.85 -12.19 4.82
C GLU A 26 -10.55 -11.23 5.97
N ARG A 27 -11.58 -10.89 6.75
CA ARG A 27 -11.44 -9.92 7.83
C ARG A 27 -10.36 -10.32 8.85
N ALA A 28 -10.27 -11.60 9.19
CA ALA A 28 -9.26 -12.10 10.11
C ALA A 28 -7.83 -11.81 9.60
N ASN A 29 -7.58 -12.03 8.30
CA ASN A 29 -6.27 -11.79 7.68
C ASN A 29 -5.94 -10.29 7.63
N VAL A 30 -6.94 -9.43 7.40
CA VAL A 30 -6.73 -7.97 7.44
C VAL A 30 -6.44 -7.48 8.85
N GLU A 31 -7.15 -7.99 9.86
CA GLU A 31 -6.92 -7.62 11.25
C GLU A 31 -5.55 -8.09 11.75
N GLU A 32 -5.07 -9.25 11.30
CA GLU A 32 -3.70 -9.73 11.52
C GLU A 32 -2.68 -8.83 10.80
N PHE A 33 -2.88 -8.55 9.52
CA PHE A 33 -2.01 -7.68 8.73
C PHE A 33 -1.85 -6.27 9.34
N TYR A 34 -2.94 -5.72 9.89
CA TYR A 34 -2.94 -4.40 10.52
C TYR A 34 -2.78 -4.43 12.05
N GLU A 35 -2.39 -5.55 12.65
CA GLU A 35 -2.35 -5.71 14.11
C GLU A 35 -1.53 -4.61 14.80
N ILE A 36 -0.40 -4.21 14.20
CA ILE A 36 0.48 -3.15 14.75
C ILE A 36 -0.21 -1.77 14.86
N TYR A 37 -1.26 -1.54 14.09
CA TYR A 37 -2.03 -0.29 14.09
C TYR A 37 -3.20 -0.32 15.08
N LYS A 38 -3.55 -1.49 15.62
CA LYS A 38 -4.69 -1.67 16.51
C LYS A 38 -4.51 -0.90 17.82
N GLY A 39 -5.38 0.08 18.06
CA GLY A 39 -5.30 0.95 19.24
C GLY A 39 -4.23 2.05 19.14
N VAL A 40 -3.45 2.08 18.06
CA VAL A 40 -2.44 3.12 17.77
C VAL A 40 -3.03 4.20 16.87
N VAL A 41 -3.80 3.81 15.86
CA VAL A 41 -4.47 4.74 14.92
C VAL A 41 -5.98 4.70 15.13
N ALA A 42 -6.61 5.88 15.12
CA ALA A 42 -8.06 6.01 15.33
C ALA A 42 -8.87 5.36 14.18
N GLU A 43 -8.29 5.37 12.98
CA GLU A 43 -8.91 4.89 11.74
C GLU A 43 -8.84 3.37 11.55
N TYR A 44 -8.24 2.61 12.49
CA TYR A 44 -7.96 1.19 12.33
C TYR A 44 -9.19 0.39 11.88
N ALA A 45 -10.34 0.59 12.53
CA ALA A 45 -11.57 -0.14 12.20
C ALA A 45 -12.08 0.16 10.77
N GLU A 46 -11.89 1.39 10.29
CA GLU A 46 -12.26 1.81 8.95
C GLU A 46 -11.28 1.28 7.91
N MET A 47 -9.97 1.27 8.21
CA MET A 47 -8.94 0.67 7.36
C MET A 47 -9.19 -0.82 7.13
N VAL A 48 -9.49 -1.56 8.20
CA VAL A 48 -9.84 -3.00 8.12
C VAL A 48 -11.07 -3.19 7.23
N THR A 49 -12.11 -2.39 7.48
CA THR A 49 -13.37 -2.47 6.72
C THR A 49 -13.17 -2.16 5.25
N GLU A 50 -12.35 -1.15 4.91
CA GLU A 50 -12.06 -0.78 3.53
C GLU A 50 -11.29 -1.87 2.80
N LEU A 51 -10.24 -2.44 3.39
CA LEU A 51 -9.45 -3.49 2.73
C LEU A 51 -10.25 -4.79 2.54
N CYS A 52 -11.25 -5.06 3.39
CA CYS A 52 -12.18 -6.18 3.23
C CYS A 52 -13.30 -5.92 2.22
N SER A 53 -13.50 -4.67 1.78
CA SER A 53 -14.68 -4.29 1.00
C SER A 53 -14.68 -4.81 -0.44
N GLY A 54 -13.54 -5.29 -0.93
CA GLY A 54 -13.39 -5.80 -2.27
C GLY A 54 -11.98 -6.31 -2.57
N PRO A 55 -11.70 -6.66 -3.84
CA PRO A 55 -10.38 -7.17 -4.23
C PRO A 55 -9.31 -6.09 -4.10
N CYS A 56 -8.16 -6.47 -3.57
CA CYS A 56 -6.94 -5.68 -3.58
C CYS A 56 -5.87 -6.36 -4.46
N ILE A 57 -4.83 -5.61 -4.82
CA ILE A 57 -3.66 -6.14 -5.52
C ILE A 57 -2.45 -5.90 -4.64
N ALA A 58 -1.75 -6.97 -4.28
CA ALA A 58 -0.45 -6.88 -3.64
C ALA A 58 0.64 -6.86 -4.71
N LEU A 59 1.66 -6.02 -4.50
CA LEU A 59 2.81 -5.86 -5.37
C LEU A 59 4.09 -6.05 -4.54
N GLU A 60 4.98 -6.94 -4.96
CA GLU A 60 6.35 -6.98 -4.44
C GLU A 60 7.19 -5.98 -5.24
N ILE A 61 7.65 -4.92 -4.57
CA ILE A 61 8.41 -3.83 -5.19
C ILE A 61 9.90 -3.98 -4.85
N ARG A 62 10.76 -4.01 -5.86
CA ARG A 62 12.21 -3.92 -5.70
C ARG A 62 12.70 -2.52 -5.99
N GLN A 63 13.48 -2.00 -5.05
CA GLN A 63 14.14 -0.71 -5.16
C GLN A 63 15.57 -0.92 -5.67
N LEU A 64 15.80 -0.53 -6.92
CA LEU A 64 17.12 -0.67 -7.55
C LEU A 64 18.05 0.50 -7.17
N ASP A 65 17.49 1.68 -6.94
CA ASP A 65 18.19 2.87 -6.46
C ASP A 65 17.90 3.10 -4.97
N PRO A 66 18.91 3.05 -4.08
CA PRO A 66 18.74 3.32 -2.65
C PRO A 66 18.23 4.72 -2.33
N GLN A 67 18.43 5.71 -3.22
CA GLN A 67 17.92 7.07 -3.03
C GLN A 67 16.44 7.19 -3.40
N ASN A 68 15.91 6.24 -4.17
CA ASN A 68 14.52 6.23 -4.61
C ASN A 68 13.67 5.39 -3.65
N VAL A 69 13.19 6.03 -2.59
CA VAL A 69 12.42 5.36 -1.53
C VAL A 69 10.95 5.19 -1.95
N PHE A 70 10.44 3.96 -2.00
CA PHE A 70 9.07 3.71 -2.45
C PHE A 70 8.02 4.40 -1.58
N ARG A 71 8.25 4.44 -0.26
CA ARG A 71 7.40 5.19 0.69
C ARG A 71 7.33 6.68 0.35
N ASP A 72 8.45 7.27 -0.07
CA ASP A 72 8.49 8.66 -0.49
C ASP A 72 7.70 8.92 -1.78
N PHE A 73 7.77 7.96 -2.71
CA PHE A 73 6.99 7.96 -3.95
C PHE A 73 5.48 7.82 -3.72
N CYS A 74 5.07 7.04 -2.72
CA CYS A 74 3.68 6.96 -2.26
C CYS A 74 3.21 8.28 -1.64
N GLY A 75 4.08 8.94 -0.85
CA GLY A 75 3.81 10.20 -0.17
C GLY A 75 3.00 10.06 1.12
N PRO A 76 2.59 11.19 1.73
CA PRO A 76 1.83 11.20 2.98
C PRO A 76 0.57 10.33 2.92
N SER A 77 0.23 9.66 4.02
CA SER A 77 -0.91 8.73 4.10
C SER A 77 -2.25 9.41 3.84
N ASP A 78 -2.39 10.68 4.23
CA ASP A 78 -3.55 11.51 3.91
C ASP A 78 -3.38 12.17 2.52
N PRO A 79 -4.24 11.84 1.54
CA PRO A 79 -4.20 12.44 0.21
C PRO A 79 -4.34 13.97 0.19
N GLU A 80 -5.08 14.57 1.12
CA GLU A 80 -5.21 16.03 1.18
C GLU A 80 -3.86 16.67 1.53
N ILE A 81 -3.20 16.15 2.57
CA ILE A 81 -1.85 16.58 2.95
C ILE A 81 -0.86 16.30 1.80
N ALA A 82 -0.96 15.13 1.17
CA ALA A 82 -0.10 14.75 0.06
C ALA A 82 -0.23 15.73 -1.12
N ARG A 83 -1.43 16.16 -1.50
CA ARG A 83 -1.64 17.14 -2.57
C ARG A 83 -1.02 18.50 -2.28
N HIS A 84 -1.04 18.94 -1.02
CA HIS A 84 -0.45 20.22 -0.64
C HIS A 84 1.08 20.16 -0.55
N LEU A 85 1.63 19.10 0.05
CA LEU A 85 3.07 19.01 0.30
C LEU A 85 3.84 18.43 -0.88
N ARG A 86 3.33 17.34 -1.48
CA ARG A 86 4.00 16.56 -2.52
C ARG A 86 3.00 16.10 -3.61
N PRO A 87 2.48 17.02 -4.45
CA PRO A 87 1.38 16.76 -5.39
C PRO A 87 1.65 15.67 -6.44
N GLY A 88 2.92 15.32 -6.67
CA GLY A 88 3.30 14.27 -7.62
C GLY A 88 3.26 12.84 -7.08
N THR A 89 2.96 12.63 -5.79
CA THR A 89 2.98 11.28 -5.19
C THR A 89 1.73 10.48 -5.52
N LEU A 90 1.81 9.15 -5.42
CA LEU A 90 0.68 8.27 -5.75
C LEU A 90 -0.57 8.59 -4.94
N ARG A 91 -0.44 8.82 -3.62
CA ARG A 91 -1.58 9.14 -2.75
C ARG A 91 -2.17 10.51 -3.08
N ALA A 92 -1.37 11.48 -3.50
CA ALA A 92 -1.86 12.79 -3.92
C ALA A 92 -2.72 12.70 -5.20
N ILE A 93 -2.23 11.93 -6.19
CA ILE A 93 -2.86 11.82 -7.52
C ILE A 93 -4.09 10.91 -7.49
N PHE A 94 -4.02 9.77 -6.78
CA PHE A 94 -5.03 8.70 -6.87
C PHE A 94 -5.86 8.52 -5.61
N GLY A 95 -5.38 8.98 -4.45
CA GLY A 95 -6.09 8.86 -3.18
C GLY A 95 -7.34 9.76 -3.14
N LYS A 96 -8.37 9.31 -2.45
CA LYS A 96 -9.62 10.06 -2.23
C LYS A 96 -9.64 10.77 -0.89
N ASN A 97 -9.42 10.01 0.18
CA ASN A 97 -9.39 10.46 1.57
C ASN A 97 -8.41 9.58 2.39
N LYS A 98 -8.31 9.83 3.69
CA LYS A 98 -7.37 9.16 4.59
C LYS A 98 -7.51 7.63 4.61
N ILE A 99 -8.73 7.09 4.48
CA ILE A 99 -9.00 5.65 4.43
C ILE A 99 -8.77 5.10 3.02
N GLN A 100 -9.33 5.78 2.02
CA GLN A 100 -9.25 5.43 0.61
C GLN A 100 -8.07 6.13 -0.07
N ASN A 101 -6.87 5.90 0.44
CA ASN A 101 -5.64 6.58 0.00
C ASN A 101 -5.00 5.97 -1.28
N ALA A 102 -5.69 5.03 -1.92
CA ALA A 102 -5.32 4.29 -3.13
C ALA A 102 -4.15 3.31 -3.01
N VAL A 103 -3.13 3.57 -2.19
CA VAL A 103 -1.99 2.67 -1.98
C VAL A 103 -1.58 2.57 -0.52
N HIS A 104 -1.53 1.35 -0.02
CA HIS A 104 -0.77 0.99 1.18
C HIS A 104 0.69 0.68 0.77
N CYS A 105 1.65 1.02 1.64
CA CYS A 105 3.04 0.68 1.47
C CYS A 105 3.65 0.47 2.86
N THR A 106 4.61 -0.44 2.96
CA THR A 106 5.34 -0.73 4.19
C THR A 106 5.94 0.55 4.78
N ASP A 107 5.77 0.73 6.10
CA ASP A 107 6.26 1.92 6.79
C ASP A 107 7.71 1.80 7.26
N LEU A 108 8.15 0.59 7.65
CA LEU A 108 9.50 0.31 8.15
C LEU A 108 10.23 -0.68 7.24
N PRO A 109 11.52 -0.48 6.93
CA PRO A 109 12.29 -1.40 6.08
C PRO A 109 12.28 -2.86 6.57
N GLU A 110 12.30 -3.06 7.90
CA GLU A 110 12.27 -4.37 8.54
C GLU A 110 10.95 -5.13 8.32
N ASP A 111 9.83 -4.42 8.18
CA ASP A 111 8.50 -5.02 8.01
C ASP A 111 8.26 -5.48 6.57
N GLY A 112 8.97 -4.90 5.60
CA GLY A 112 8.70 -5.13 4.18
C GLY A 112 8.85 -6.59 3.78
N LEU A 113 9.85 -7.28 4.33
CA LEU A 113 10.03 -8.71 4.09
C LEU A 113 8.91 -9.54 4.72
N LEU A 114 8.44 -9.16 5.91
CA LEU A 114 7.37 -9.87 6.61
C LEU A 114 6.04 -9.71 5.86
N GLU A 115 5.70 -8.50 5.44
CA GLU A 115 4.49 -8.21 4.66
C GLU A 115 4.51 -8.95 3.30
N VAL A 116 5.64 -8.96 2.59
CA VAL A 116 5.79 -9.72 1.34
C VAL A 116 5.61 -11.22 1.57
N GLN A 117 6.19 -11.78 2.64
CA GLN A 117 6.00 -13.19 2.98
C GLN A 117 4.56 -13.50 3.37
N TYR A 118 3.88 -12.59 4.07
CA TYR A 118 2.47 -12.75 4.42
C TYR A 118 1.61 -12.92 3.16
N PHE A 119 1.73 -12.00 2.21
CA PHE A 119 0.94 -12.06 0.98
C PHE A 119 1.35 -13.21 0.04
N PHE A 120 2.63 -13.38 -0.25
CA PHE A 120 3.08 -14.28 -1.33
C PHE A 120 3.54 -15.67 -0.85
N LYS A 121 3.39 -15.98 0.44
CA LYS A 121 3.66 -17.33 0.97
C LYS A 121 2.62 -17.84 1.95
N ILE A 122 2.04 -16.98 2.78
CA ILE A 122 1.05 -17.43 3.78
C ILE A 122 -0.35 -17.42 3.17
N LEU A 123 -0.73 -16.33 2.51
CA LEU A 123 -2.05 -16.17 1.90
C LEU A 123 -2.20 -16.84 0.52
N ASP A 124 -1.08 -17.12 -0.17
CA ASP A 124 -1.06 -17.72 -1.52
C ASP A 124 -1.14 -19.26 -1.53
N ASN A 125 -1.43 -19.90 -0.38
CA ASN A 125 -1.56 -21.37 -0.28
C ASN A 125 -3.02 -21.84 -0.18
#